data_AF-A0A2S5B9X0-F1
#
_entry.id   AF-A0A2S5B9X0-F1
#
_cell.length_a   1.000
_cell.length_b   1.000
_cell.length_c   1.000
_cell.angle_alpha   90.00
_cell.angle_beta   90.00
_cell.angle_gamma   90.00
#
_symmetry.space_group_name_H-M   'P 1'
#
loop_
_entity.id
_entity.type
_entity.pdbx_description
1 polymer ?
#
loop_
_entity_poly.entity_id
_entity_poly.type
_entity_poly.pdbx_seq_one_letter_code
_entity_poly.pdbx_strand_id
1 'polypeptide(L)'
;MPSSDQHRVDEIVRKKLEFVLSLAGGSFAGDIAKRITLGDVHLSGIQLEGSDDTKPDRGAQAVVTCHLTVEKDCCNIRGNAHGGMLAWLVDQCSSLSLLALSGPGERWISSGVSTNLNVNYISAAPVGTKLAITTSVLQQGRVTGLLETRIVNEETGKLVCFATHVKQDPVGGAPFPNREKLEAMRSKL
;
A
#
# COMPACT_ATOMS: atom_id res chain seq x y z
N MET A 1 -9.84 -16.00 18.89
CA MET A 1 -9.60 -14.56 19.15
C MET A 1 -8.11 -14.32 19.07
N PRO A 2 -7.64 -13.22 18.43
CA PRO A 2 -6.22 -12.86 18.43
C PRO A 2 -5.69 -12.70 19.86
N SER A 3 -4.41 -12.95 20.08
CA SER A 3 -3.77 -12.61 21.36
C SER A 3 -3.76 -11.09 21.56
N SER A 4 -3.65 -10.64 22.81
CA SER A 4 -3.48 -9.21 23.14
C SER A 4 -2.34 -8.57 22.34
N ASP A 5 -1.25 -9.31 22.13
CA ASP A 5 -0.09 -8.81 21.39
C ASP A 5 -0.36 -8.74 19.88
N GLN A 6 -1.05 -9.72 19.30
CA GLN A 6 -1.42 -9.67 17.87
C GLN A 6 -2.35 -8.49 17.60
N HIS A 7 -3.32 -8.23 18.47
CA HIS A 7 -4.21 -7.08 18.34
C HIS A 7 -3.42 -5.75 18.35
N ARG A 8 -2.40 -5.63 19.20
CA ARG A 8 -1.52 -4.45 19.23
C ARG A 8 -0.66 -4.32 17.98
N VAL A 9 -0.12 -5.42 17.46
CA VAL A 9 0.61 -5.44 16.18
C VAL A 9 -0.29 -4.92 15.05
N ASP A 10 -1.50 -5.47 14.95
CA ASP A 10 -2.48 -5.07 13.93
C ASP A 10 -2.82 -3.57 14.05
N GLU A 11 -3.01 -3.07 15.27
CA GLU A 11 -3.30 -1.65 15.54
C GLU A 11 -2.14 -0.73 15.13
N ILE A 12 -0.89 -1.06 15.51
CA ILE A 12 0.29 -0.25 15.17
C ILE A 12 0.48 -0.21 13.66
N VAL A 13 0.42 -1.37 12.99
CA VAL A 13 0.58 -1.45 11.54
C VAL A 13 -0.53 -0.69 10.84
N ARG A 14 -1.80 -0.89 11.23
CA ARG A 14 -2.94 -0.17 10.63
C ARG A 14 -2.77 1.35 10.74
N LYS A 15 -2.45 1.89 11.92
CA LYS A 15 -2.22 3.32 12.11
C LYS A 15 -1.10 3.86 11.21
N LYS A 16 -0.01 3.09 11.07
CA LYS A 16 1.10 3.43 10.17
C LYS A 16 0.64 3.51 8.70
N LEU A 17 -0.14 2.53 8.24
CA LEU A 17 -0.65 2.51 6.86
C LEU A 17 -1.65 3.65 6.59
N GLU A 18 -2.57 3.90 7.53
CA GLU A 18 -3.53 5.02 7.45
C GLU A 18 -2.83 6.37 7.42
N PHE A 19 -1.79 6.54 8.24
CA PHE A 19 -0.97 7.74 8.22
C PHE A 19 -0.33 7.96 6.85
N VAL A 20 0.33 6.95 6.28
CA VAL A 20 0.96 7.06 4.95
C VAL A 20 -0.07 7.33 3.85
N LEU A 21 -1.24 6.69 3.90
CA LEU A 21 -2.34 6.98 2.99
C LEU A 21 -2.79 8.44 3.07
N SER A 22 -2.88 9.01 4.28
CA SER A 22 -3.29 10.40 4.44
C SER A 22 -2.29 11.40 3.83
N LEU A 23 -0.98 11.08 3.84
CA LEU A 23 0.05 11.90 3.20
C LEU A 23 -0.07 11.95 1.67
N ALA A 24 -0.66 10.91 1.05
CA ALA A 24 -0.83 10.86 -0.40
C ALA A 24 -1.77 11.96 -0.92
N GLY A 25 -2.65 12.52 -0.07
CA GLY A 25 -3.52 13.64 -0.44
C GLY A 25 -2.78 14.92 -0.84
N GLY A 26 -1.49 15.06 -0.49
CA GLY A 26 -0.63 16.18 -0.87
C GLY A 26 0.28 15.92 -2.07
N SER A 27 0.15 14.78 -2.77
CA SER A 27 1.05 14.35 -3.85
C SER A 27 0.34 14.27 -5.21
N PHE A 28 0.96 13.59 -6.19
CA PHE A 28 0.37 13.37 -7.50
C PHE A 28 -0.99 12.67 -7.38
N ALA A 29 -1.99 13.19 -8.10
CA ALA A 29 -3.38 12.75 -8.02
C ALA A 29 -3.98 12.82 -6.59
N GLY A 30 -3.53 13.78 -5.77
CA GLY A 30 -3.92 13.91 -4.36
C GLY A 30 -5.43 13.91 -4.09
N ASP A 31 -6.26 14.50 -4.96
CA ASP A 31 -7.71 14.48 -4.80
C ASP A 31 -8.34 13.09 -5.04
N ILE A 32 -7.71 12.27 -5.88
CA ILE A 32 -8.05 10.84 -6.02
C ILE A 32 -7.50 10.07 -4.80
N ALA A 33 -6.28 10.39 -4.35
CA ALA A 33 -5.62 9.71 -3.24
C ALA A 33 -6.39 9.84 -1.92
N LYS A 34 -6.98 11.02 -1.64
CA LYS A 34 -7.85 11.27 -0.48
C LYS A 34 -9.07 10.35 -0.42
N ARG A 35 -9.47 9.74 -1.54
CA ARG A 35 -10.63 8.84 -1.65
C ARG A 35 -10.26 7.36 -1.52
N ILE A 36 -8.97 7.04 -1.39
CA ILE A 36 -8.50 5.68 -1.10
C ILE A 36 -8.74 5.42 0.39
N THR A 37 -9.38 4.30 0.72
CA THR A 37 -9.58 3.85 2.10
C THR A 37 -8.86 2.54 2.35
N LEU A 38 -8.35 2.37 3.57
CA LEU A 38 -7.72 1.12 4.00
C LEU A 38 -8.80 0.11 4.39
N GLY A 39 -8.77 -1.07 3.75
CA GLY A 39 -9.63 -2.20 4.06
C GLY A 39 -8.94 -3.20 4.98
N ASP A 40 -9.07 -4.48 4.63
CA ASP A 40 -8.46 -5.58 5.38
C ASP A 40 -6.93 -5.55 5.35
N VAL A 41 -6.33 -5.89 6.50
CA VAL A 41 -4.88 -6.02 6.66
C VAL A 41 -4.64 -7.37 7.34
N HIS A 42 -4.04 -8.29 6.61
CA HIS A 42 -3.71 -9.63 7.11
C HIS A 42 -2.19 -9.74 7.27
N LEU A 43 -1.76 -10.02 8.51
CA LEU A 43 -0.36 -10.06 8.89
C LEU A 43 -0.02 -11.44 9.48
N SER A 44 1.19 -11.91 9.23
CA SER A 44 1.75 -13.06 9.93
C SER A 44 3.26 -12.89 10.12
N GLY A 45 3.82 -13.49 11.17
CA GLY A 45 5.25 -13.40 11.46
C GLY A 45 5.73 -12.01 11.90
N ILE A 46 4.86 -11.20 12.51
CA ILE A 46 5.20 -9.87 13.03
C ILE A 46 5.00 -9.86 14.54
N GLN A 47 5.98 -9.32 15.26
CA GLN A 47 5.99 -9.23 16.72
C GLN A 47 6.08 -7.77 17.17
N LEU A 48 5.75 -7.49 18.42
CA LEU A 48 6.01 -6.17 19.01
C LEU A 48 7.51 -5.97 19.21
N GLU A 49 7.99 -4.75 18.96
CA GLU A 49 9.30 -4.27 19.39
C GLU A 49 9.07 -3.05 20.29
N GLY A 50 9.11 -3.26 21.61
CA GLY A 50 8.77 -2.22 22.57
C GLY A 50 7.27 -1.90 22.61
N SER A 51 6.92 -0.65 22.94
CA SER A 51 5.53 -0.22 23.11
C SER A 51 4.82 0.14 21.80
N ASP A 52 5.56 0.71 20.86
CA ASP A 52 5.00 1.49 19.74
C ASP A 52 5.56 1.09 18.36
N ASP A 53 6.29 -0.02 18.27
CA ASP A 53 6.87 -0.49 17.01
C ASP A 53 6.69 -2.00 16.83
N THR A 54 6.95 -2.47 15.61
CA THR A 54 6.78 -3.85 15.19
C THR A 54 8.03 -4.39 14.52
N LYS A 55 8.29 -5.68 14.72
CA LYS A 55 9.41 -6.40 14.12
C LYS A 55 8.92 -7.61 13.32
N PRO A 56 9.01 -7.57 11.99
CA PRO A 56 8.77 -8.73 11.15
C PRO A 56 9.94 -9.72 11.28
N ASP A 57 9.61 -11.00 11.35
CA ASP A 57 10.58 -12.09 11.21
C ASP A 57 10.99 -12.31 9.74
N ARG A 58 11.87 -13.28 9.48
CA ARG A 58 12.36 -13.56 8.12
C ARG A 58 11.25 -14.05 7.17
N GLY A 59 10.17 -14.63 7.69
CA GLY A 59 9.07 -15.22 6.93
C GLY A 59 7.79 -14.39 6.93
N ALA A 60 7.81 -13.20 7.53
CA ALA A 60 6.64 -12.36 7.70
C ALA A 60 5.90 -12.10 6.40
N GLN A 61 4.57 -12.11 6.45
CA GLN A 61 3.69 -11.87 5.32
C GLN A 61 2.75 -10.72 5.61
N ALA A 62 2.42 -9.97 4.56
CA ALA A 62 1.40 -8.94 4.59
C ALA A 62 0.54 -9.01 3.33
N VAL A 63 -0.77 -9.00 3.55
CA VAL A 63 -1.77 -8.77 2.51
C VAL A 63 -2.61 -7.57 2.91
N VAL A 64 -2.57 -6.52 2.10
CA VAL A 64 -3.28 -5.26 2.35
C VAL A 64 -4.30 -5.04 1.24
N THR A 65 -5.53 -4.76 1.62
CA THR A 65 -6.60 -4.34 0.71
C THR A 65 -6.87 -2.86 0.91
N CYS A 66 -6.97 -2.12 -0.19
CA CYS A 66 -7.48 -0.75 -0.23
C CYS A 66 -8.73 -0.68 -1.10
N HIS A 67 -9.57 0.32 -0.89
CA HIS A 67 -10.79 0.53 -1.67
C HIS A 67 -10.80 1.91 -2.31
N LEU A 68 -11.40 1.99 -3.50
CA LEU A 68 -11.68 3.25 -4.17
C LEU A 68 -12.87 3.10 -5.12
N THR A 69 -13.75 4.10 -5.17
CA THR A 69 -14.82 4.17 -6.17
C THR A 69 -14.33 4.99 -7.37
N VAL A 70 -14.48 4.46 -8.59
CA VAL A 70 -14.11 5.15 -9.82
C VAL A 70 -15.04 6.34 -10.04
N GLU A 71 -14.52 7.55 -9.98
CA GLU A 71 -15.27 8.76 -10.36
C GLU A 71 -14.81 9.32 -11.70
N LYS A 72 -15.45 10.40 -12.15
CA LYS A 72 -15.25 10.96 -13.48
C LYS A 72 -13.82 11.41 -13.76
N ASP A 73 -13.12 11.91 -12.74
CA ASP A 73 -11.71 12.34 -12.81
C ASP A 73 -10.71 11.16 -12.84
N CYS A 74 -11.16 9.95 -12.52
CA CYS A 74 -10.39 8.72 -12.69
C CYS A 74 -10.45 8.19 -14.13
N CYS A 75 -11.38 8.69 -14.96
CA CYS A 75 -11.75 8.07 -16.22
C CYS A 75 -10.95 8.53 -17.44
N ASN A 76 -10.80 7.64 -18.41
CA ASN A 76 -10.42 7.95 -19.77
C ASN A 76 -11.62 8.50 -20.58
N ILE A 77 -11.39 8.86 -21.85
CA ILE A 77 -12.39 9.43 -22.76
C ILE A 77 -13.61 8.51 -23.01
N ARG A 78 -13.52 7.22 -22.67
CA ARG A 78 -14.62 6.24 -22.82
C ARG A 78 -15.39 6.03 -21.51
N GLY A 79 -15.15 6.83 -20.47
CA GLY A 79 -15.86 6.74 -19.19
C GLY A 79 -15.47 5.54 -18.32
N ASN A 80 -14.34 4.89 -18.62
CA ASN A 80 -13.76 3.81 -17.80
C ASN A 80 -12.52 4.30 -17.08
N ALA A 81 -12.18 3.70 -15.94
CA ALA A 81 -10.93 3.96 -15.23
C ALA A 81 -9.74 4.01 -16.20
N HIS A 82 -8.99 5.10 -16.14
CA HIS A 82 -7.85 5.32 -17.03
C HIS A 82 -6.76 4.29 -16.73
N GLY A 83 -6.12 3.72 -17.75
CA GLY A 83 -5.08 2.70 -17.54
C GLY A 83 -3.94 3.22 -16.65
N GLY A 84 -3.48 4.45 -16.91
CA GLY A 84 -2.50 5.12 -16.05
C GLY A 84 -2.98 5.37 -14.61
N MET A 85 -4.27 5.56 -14.39
CA MET A 85 -4.84 5.69 -13.04
C MET A 85 -4.82 4.34 -12.31
N LEU A 86 -5.18 3.25 -12.99
CA LEU A 86 -5.06 1.89 -12.41
C LEU A 86 -3.61 1.53 -12.11
N ALA A 87 -2.66 1.85 -12.99
CA ALA A 87 -1.24 1.65 -12.73
C ALA A 87 -0.74 2.47 -11.53
N TRP A 88 -1.20 3.72 -11.41
CA TRP A 88 -0.91 4.56 -10.24
C TRP A 88 -1.50 4.00 -8.95
N LEU A 89 -2.72 3.44 -8.97
CA LEU A 89 -3.29 2.73 -7.82
C LEU A 89 -2.44 1.54 -7.40
N VAL A 90 -1.92 0.76 -8.37
CA VAL A 90 -0.99 -0.34 -8.05
C VAL A 90 0.26 0.21 -7.37
N ASP A 91 0.91 1.24 -7.92
CA ASP A 91 2.11 1.84 -7.34
C ASP A 91 1.87 2.33 -5.90
N GLN A 92 0.79 3.09 -5.70
CA GLN A 92 0.46 3.70 -4.42
C GLN A 92 0.04 2.67 -3.37
N CYS A 93 -0.86 1.74 -3.69
CA CYS A 93 -1.40 0.79 -2.73
C CYS A 93 -0.44 -0.36 -2.43
N SER A 94 0.35 -0.82 -3.41
CA SER A 94 1.30 -1.92 -3.19
C SER A 94 2.40 -1.56 -2.19
N SER A 95 2.79 -0.27 -2.16
CA SER A 95 3.76 0.28 -1.22
C SER A 95 3.36 0.06 0.25
N LEU A 96 2.06 0.00 0.55
CA LEU A 96 1.54 -0.24 1.90
C LEU A 96 1.86 -1.64 2.41
N SER A 97 1.84 -2.67 1.55
CA SER A 97 2.16 -4.03 1.97
C SER A 97 3.65 -4.18 2.34
N LEU A 98 4.56 -3.45 1.68
CA LEU A 98 5.97 -3.39 2.10
C LEU A 98 6.15 -2.63 3.41
N LEU A 99 5.42 -1.52 3.60
CA LEU A 99 5.43 -0.76 4.85
C LEU A 99 4.86 -1.54 6.03
N ALA A 100 3.87 -2.40 5.78
CA ALA A 100 3.34 -3.31 6.80
C ALA A 100 4.45 -4.23 7.35
N LEU A 101 5.41 -4.59 6.51
CA LEU A 101 6.60 -5.37 6.84
C LEU A 101 7.85 -4.50 7.06
N SER A 102 7.70 -3.20 7.37
CA SER A 102 8.83 -2.41 7.85
C SER A 102 9.15 -2.82 9.29
N GLY A 103 10.42 -3.04 9.58
CA GLY A 103 10.91 -3.41 10.92
C GLY A 103 11.69 -2.28 11.60
N PRO A 104 12.21 -2.52 12.82
CA PRO A 104 13.00 -1.55 13.55
C PRO A 104 14.24 -1.13 12.76
N GLY A 105 14.53 0.16 12.73
CA GLY A 105 15.57 0.78 11.90
C GLY A 105 15.01 1.42 10.62
N GLU A 106 15.90 1.78 9.69
CA GLU A 106 15.52 2.51 8.46
C GLU A 106 15.07 1.59 7.31
N ARG A 107 15.00 0.27 7.54
CA ARG A 107 14.73 -0.70 6.48
C ARG A 107 13.26 -0.67 6.04
N TRP A 108 13.04 -0.45 4.76
CA TRP A 108 11.72 -0.36 4.11
C TRP A 108 10.79 0.72 4.69
N ILE A 109 11.28 1.64 5.53
CA ILE A 109 10.47 2.72 6.13
C ILE A 109 9.92 3.70 5.08
N SER A 110 10.57 3.74 3.91
CA SER A 110 10.18 4.56 2.75
C SER A 110 9.28 3.83 1.75
N SER A 111 8.98 2.53 1.98
CA SER A 111 8.45 1.59 0.98
C SER A 111 9.34 1.35 -0.26
N GLY A 112 10.55 1.94 -0.30
CA GLY A 112 11.46 1.87 -1.44
C GLY A 112 10.99 2.64 -2.68
N VAL A 113 11.81 2.60 -3.72
CA VAL A 113 11.54 3.21 -5.04
C VAL A 113 11.15 2.14 -6.06
N SER A 114 10.23 2.49 -6.95
CA SER A 114 9.73 1.62 -8.01
C SER A 114 10.80 1.40 -9.09
N THR A 115 11.19 0.15 -9.35
CA THR A 115 12.17 -0.19 -10.40
C THR A 115 11.55 -0.95 -11.57
N ASN A 116 10.43 -1.63 -11.35
CA ASN A 116 9.66 -2.24 -12.41
C ASN A 116 8.19 -2.34 -12.00
N LEU A 117 7.28 -1.90 -12.86
CA LEU A 117 5.85 -2.06 -12.67
C LEU A 117 5.26 -2.67 -13.95
N ASN A 118 4.70 -3.88 -13.84
CA ASN A 118 4.03 -4.57 -14.93
C ASN A 118 2.54 -4.67 -14.60
N VAL A 119 1.68 -4.18 -15.50
CA VAL A 119 0.23 -4.17 -15.33
C VAL A 119 -0.45 -4.83 -16.52
N ASN A 120 -1.26 -5.85 -16.23
CA ASN A 120 -2.14 -6.52 -17.18
C ASN A 120 -3.56 -5.99 -16.98
N TYR A 121 -4.12 -5.35 -18.01
CA TYR A 121 -5.49 -4.83 -18.00
C TYR A 121 -6.44 -5.90 -18.55
N ILE A 122 -7.38 -6.33 -17.73
CA ILE A 122 -8.16 -7.56 -17.98
C ILE A 122 -9.63 -7.23 -18.27
N SER A 123 -10.24 -6.35 -17.49
CA SER A 123 -11.62 -5.90 -17.73
C SER A 123 -11.80 -4.42 -17.45
N ALA A 124 -12.87 -3.85 -17.99
CA ALA A 124 -13.19 -2.44 -17.83
C ALA A 124 -13.81 -2.16 -16.44
N ALA A 125 -13.51 -0.99 -15.89
CA ALA A 125 -14.13 -0.46 -14.68
C ALA A 125 -14.80 0.88 -15.04
N PRO A 126 -16.09 0.91 -15.42
CA PRO A 126 -16.80 2.15 -15.70
C PRO A 126 -16.90 3.02 -14.44
N VAL A 127 -17.17 4.31 -14.63
CA VAL A 127 -17.52 5.22 -13.52
C VAL A 127 -18.58 4.61 -12.60
N GLY A 128 -18.42 4.80 -11.29
CA GLY A 128 -19.22 4.18 -10.23
C GLY A 128 -18.74 2.81 -9.78
N THR A 129 -17.80 2.17 -10.50
CA THR A 129 -17.24 0.88 -10.08
C THR A 129 -16.51 1.01 -8.74
N LYS A 130 -16.87 0.16 -7.78
CA LYS A 130 -16.12 0.01 -6.53
C LYS A 130 -14.98 -0.99 -6.74
N LEU A 131 -13.76 -0.54 -6.47
CA LEU A 131 -12.55 -1.33 -6.64
C LEU A 131 -12.03 -1.79 -5.29
N ALA A 132 -11.72 -3.08 -5.16
CA ALA A 132 -10.84 -3.59 -4.13
C ALA A 132 -9.45 -3.85 -4.74
N ILE A 133 -8.44 -3.23 -4.14
CA ILE A 133 -7.03 -3.29 -4.53
C ILE A 133 -6.28 -4.10 -3.47
N THR A 134 -6.08 -5.38 -3.72
CA THR A 134 -5.41 -6.29 -2.78
C THR A 134 -3.98 -6.54 -3.22
N THR A 135 -3.02 -6.31 -2.33
CA THR A 135 -1.60 -6.56 -2.58
C THR A 135 -0.99 -7.52 -1.58
N SER A 136 -0.31 -8.55 -2.10
CA SER A 136 0.49 -9.50 -1.34
C SER A 136 1.98 -9.29 -1.60
N VAL A 137 2.80 -9.41 -0.56
CA VAL A 137 4.26 -9.44 -0.70
C VAL A 137 4.70 -10.85 -1.09
N LEU A 138 5.22 -11.04 -2.31
CA LEU A 138 5.74 -12.34 -2.75
C LEU A 138 7.15 -12.60 -2.21
N GLN A 139 7.95 -11.55 -2.09
CA GLN A 139 9.33 -11.62 -1.62
C GLN A 139 9.77 -10.26 -1.07
N GLN A 140 10.38 -10.23 0.11
CA GLN A 140 11.01 -9.02 0.68
C GLN A 140 12.42 -9.34 1.16
N GLY A 141 13.40 -8.88 0.39
CA GLY A 141 14.81 -9.10 0.60
C GLY A 141 15.42 -7.91 1.34
N ARG A 142 16.74 -7.90 1.45
CA ARG A 142 17.46 -6.77 2.05
C ARG A 142 17.22 -5.47 1.27
N VAL A 143 17.23 -5.56 -0.06
CA VAL A 143 17.20 -4.41 -0.98
C VAL A 143 16.02 -4.49 -1.94
N THR A 144 15.60 -5.68 -2.36
CA THR A 144 14.53 -5.83 -3.37
C THR A 144 13.28 -6.41 -2.75
N GLY A 145 12.12 -5.86 -3.12
CA GLY A 145 10.80 -6.38 -2.83
C GLY A 145 10.03 -6.67 -4.12
N LEU A 146 9.30 -7.78 -4.15
CA LEU A 146 8.39 -8.15 -5.23
C LEU A 146 6.98 -8.30 -4.67
N LEU A 147 6.03 -7.62 -5.29
CA LEU A 147 4.63 -7.58 -4.92
C LEU A 147 3.74 -8.09 -6.05
N GLU A 148 2.62 -8.69 -5.68
CA GLU A 148 1.50 -9.00 -6.58
C GLU A 148 0.28 -8.18 -6.14
N THR A 149 -0.32 -7.44 -7.08
CA THR A 149 -1.54 -6.66 -6.85
C THR A 149 -2.66 -7.12 -7.77
N ARG A 150 -3.85 -7.29 -7.19
CA ARG A 150 -5.10 -7.57 -7.91
C ARG A 150 -6.08 -6.45 -7.64
N ILE A 151 -6.60 -5.85 -8.71
CA ILE A 151 -7.72 -4.92 -8.62
C ILE A 151 -8.96 -5.63 -9.14
N VAL A 152 -9.99 -5.72 -8.32
CA VAL A 152 -11.27 -6.37 -8.66
C VAL A 152 -12.43 -5.38 -8.55
N ASN A 153 -13.44 -5.57 -9.38
CA ASN A 153 -14.74 -4.95 -9.18
C ASN A 153 -15.45 -5.68 -8.03
N GLU A 154 -15.71 -4.98 -6.93
CA GLU A 154 -16.24 -5.59 -5.69
C GLU A 154 -17.64 -6.19 -5.87
N GLU A 155 -18.46 -5.59 -6.73
CA GLU A 155 -19.85 -6.02 -6.92
C GLU A 155 -19.93 -7.30 -7.77
N THR A 156 -19.02 -7.46 -8.73
CA THR A 156 -19.05 -8.58 -9.69
C THR A 156 -17.98 -9.64 -9.44
N GLY A 157 -16.97 -9.35 -8.61
CA GLY A 157 -15.78 -10.18 -8.42
C GLY A 157 -14.85 -10.26 -9.64
N LYS A 158 -15.13 -9.51 -10.72
CA LYS A 158 -14.32 -9.56 -11.94
C LYS A 158 -12.98 -8.88 -11.72
N LEU A 159 -11.92 -9.54 -12.21
CA LEU A 159 -10.57 -8.99 -12.21
C LEU A 159 -10.45 -7.85 -13.23
N VAL A 160 -10.14 -6.66 -12.75
CA VAL A 160 -9.96 -5.43 -13.56
C VAL A 160 -8.52 -5.36 -14.05
N CYS A 161 -7.55 -5.49 -13.14
CA CYS A 161 -6.15 -5.62 -13.50
C CYS A 161 -5.37 -6.54 -12.55
N PHE A 162 -4.32 -7.14 -13.10
CA PHE A 162 -3.34 -7.92 -12.38
C PHE A 162 -1.96 -7.30 -12.59
N ALA A 163 -1.19 -7.11 -11.54
CA ALA A 163 0.09 -6.44 -11.63
C ALA A 163 1.16 -7.05 -10.74
N THR A 164 2.41 -6.92 -11.16
CA THR A 164 3.58 -7.13 -10.32
C THR A 164 4.37 -5.84 -10.20
N HIS A 165 4.90 -5.60 -9.00
CA HIS A 165 5.67 -4.41 -8.69
C HIS A 165 6.98 -4.80 -8.01
N VAL A 166 8.10 -4.42 -8.61
CA VAL A 166 9.43 -4.55 -8.03
C VAL A 166 9.86 -3.21 -7.48
N LYS A 167 10.16 -3.18 -6.18
CA LYS A 167 10.69 -2.00 -5.50
C LYS A 167 12.08 -2.28 -4.96
N GLN A 168 12.90 -1.24 -4.87
CA GLN A 168 14.20 -1.28 -4.23
C GLN A 168 14.24 -0.34 -3.03
N ASP A 169 14.67 -0.86 -1.88
CA ASP A 169 15.02 -0.07 -0.72
C ASP A 169 16.46 0.45 -0.91
N PRO A 170 16.67 1.75 -1.23
CA PRO A 170 18.00 2.27 -1.45
C PRO A 170 18.83 2.10 -0.17
N VAL A 171 19.87 1.26 -0.24
CA VAL A 171 20.81 1.02 0.88
C VAL A 171 21.45 2.35 1.27
N GLY A 172 21.21 2.77 2.52
CA GLY A 172 21.64 4.08 3.04
C GLY A 172 20.51 5.09 3.22
N GLY A 173 19.25 4.68 2.96
CA GLY A 173 18.08 5.53 3.14
C GLY A 173 18.12 6.72 2.19
N ALA A 174 17.38 6.67 1.08
CA ALA A 174 16.87 7.94 0.57
C ALA A 174 16.17 8.62 1.76
N PRO A 175 16.35 9.94 2.00
CA PRO A 175 15.81 10.60 3.17
C PRO A 175 14.30 10.70 3.01
N PHE A 176 13.62 9.57 3.17
CA PHE A 176 12.30 9.59 3.73
C PHE A 176 12.45 10.29 5.08
N PRO A 177 11.53 11.21 5.40
CA PRO A 177 11.56 11.85 6.70
C PRO A 177 11.73 10.76 7.76
N ASN A 178 12.80 10.86 8.56
CA ASN A 178 12.99 9.98 9.71
C ASN A 178 11.76 10.11 10.61
N ARG A 179 11.61 9.23 11.60
CA ARG A 179 10.45 9.24 12.51
C ARG A 179 10.14 10.65 13.05
N GLU A 180 11.16 11.43 13.41
CA GLU A 180 11.04 12.84 13.80
C GLU A 180 10.46 13.75 12.71
N LYS A 181 10.92 13.64 11.46
CA LYS A 181 10.39 14.44 10.36
C LYS A 181 8.97 14.00 9.96
N LEU A 182 8.61 12.71 10.10
CA LEU A 182 7.23 12.24 9.90
C LEU A 182 6.30 12.81 10.99
N GLU A 183 6.76 12.80 12.25
CA GLU A 183 6.07 13.44 13.37
C GLU A 183 5.95 14.97 13.17
N ALA A 184 6.98 15.63 12.66
CA ALA A 184 6.94 17.05 12.32
C ALA A 184 5.97 17.36 11.16
N MET A 185 5.85 16.47 10.16
CA MET A 185 4.86 16.60 9.09
C MET A 185 3.43 16.43 9.61
N ARG A 186 3.22 15.56 10.62
CA ARG A 186 1.93 15.39 11.30
C ARG A 186 1.45 16.64 12.03
N SER A 187 2.35 17.52 12.47
CA SER A 187 2.01 18.80 13.14
C SER A 187 1.62 19.94 12.18
N LYS A 188 1.76 19.74 10.87
CA LYS A 188 1.53 20.75 9.82
C LYS A 188 0.30 20.48 8.95
N LEU A 189 -0.42 19.38 9.22
CA LEU A 189 -1.73 19.05 8.67
C LEU A 189 -2.80 19.46 9.68
#